data_AF-A0A2B7ZK00-F1
#
_entry.id   AF-A0A2B7ZK00-F1
#
_cell.length_a   1.000
_cell.length_b   1.000
_cell.length_c   1.000
_cell.angle_alpha   90.00
_cell.angle_beta   90.00
_cell.angle_gamma   90.00
#
_symmetry.space_group_name_H-M   'P 1'
#
loop_
_entity.id
_entity.type
_entity.pdbx_description
1 polymer ?
#
loop_
_entity_poly.entity_id
_entity_poly.type
_entity_poly.pdbx_seq_one_letter_code
_entity_poly.pdbx_strand_id
1 'polypeptide(L)'
;MGFDRWKKRLSGLSGKKPTPQASSFSSGPSPMDVPQQIFSSPYPNNAPVPGVAGNYSPALQQAAAPASNSITWPLTYPVFPEEGVQALIFHHKIRSAVSGEMDCWTYISKGLARVGQKEIVFTVRRRTNEREDNFPITPFQWIKSVYSAAKDGQRVEVFQRTEFHSLSFLNRSDFKWIVYCPAHSITNIPASYFPSEWLQVIPLIAPEVEVAQRYGIMRALGHLGAQERWFPFPPWIDRDRQPCITMANMAGTMKDSLPFVIVRGISALRKGMNIVLHVPQESAFLLKGALAQFQLEHVFALDSTAHKDADSGLLWSNTDTQPRGYAAGTSNACMNLNYFAFCPCQEKNELKMVEDGFIFMITNYTWTSFRQHIEQSTSTSIALPSGLHFILEFETSRPTQNTGPFLGSPPPGAGFVEYTPQNPIPESQKPRHVHCNHIVLLDNNVTTAADMDKLTNYIKSIELVLDAAVPKTVPPNVVGGGKLLIEADVGGPDRDDLLGREWFKVSFSPPSLDALPMAQIYDGVSRVPKPDIVPRTKFSLAFNIWGFNGLW
;
A
#
# COMPACT_ATOMS: atom_id res chain seq x y z
N MET A 1 -6.80 22.93 -11.35
CA MET A 1 -6.81 23.02 -12.83
C MET A 1 -8.27 22.85 -13.29
N GLY A 2 -8.85 23.82 -13.98
CA GLY A 2 -10.32 23.92 -14.17
C GLY A 2 -10.93 22.96 -15.20
N PHE A 3 -12.26 22.77 -15.10
CA PHE A 3 -13.05 21.81 -15.89
C PHE A 3 -12.95 21.93 -17.42
N ASP A 4 -12.67 23.11 -17.98
CA ASP A 4 -12.72 23.34 -19.43
C ASP A 4 -11.63 22.60 -20.21
N ARG A 5 -10.41 22.56 -19.68
CA ARG A 5 -9.32 21.78 -20.29
C ARG A 5 -9.63 20.28 -20.28
N TRP A 6 -10.38 19.84 -19.27
CA TRP A 6 -10.75 18.44 -19.07
C TRP A 6 -11.91 17.99 -19.96
N LYS A 7 -12.98 18.80 -20.07
CA LYS A 7 -14.09 18.56 -21.01
C LYS A 7 -13.57 18.41 -22.44
N LYS A 8 -12.58 19.20 -22.85
CA LYS A 8 -11.95 19.12 -24.18
C LYS A 8 -11.18 17.80 -24.42
N ARG A 9 -10.53 17.23 -23.39
CA ARG A 9 -9.86 15.92 -23.54
C ARG A 9 -10.89 14.77 -23.61
N LEU A 10 -11.95 14.82 -22.80
CA LEU A 10 -13.01 13.80 -22.85
C LEU A 10 -13.83 13.84 -24.15
N SER A 11 -14.13 15.02 -24.68
CA SER A 11 -14.85 15.15 -25.95
C SER A 11 -14.03 14.61 -27.13
N GLY A 12 -12.70 14.76 -27.10
CA GLY A 12 -11.78 14.17 -28.07
C GLY A 12 -11.78 12.63 -28.07
N LEU A 13 -12.05 11.98 -26.94
CA LEU A 13 -12.18 10.52 -26.83
C LEU A 13 -13.52 10.00 -27.39
N SER A 14 -14.53 10.86 -27.51
CA SER A 14 -15.89 10.50 -27.96
C SER A 14 -16.05 10.53 -29.50
N GLY A 15 -15.00 10.89 -30.24
CA GLY A 15 -15.06 11.18 -31.69
C GLY A 15 -15.01 10.00 -32.65
N LYS A 16 -14.92 8.75 -32.17
CA LYS A 16 -15.00 7.55 -33.03
C LYS A 16 -16.28 6.77 -32.71
N LYS A 17 -17.37 7.05 -33.43
CA LYS A 17 -18.59 6.23 -33.44
C LYS A 17 -18.32 4.87 -34.12
N PRO A 18 -18.67 3.73 -33.50
CA PRO A 18 -18.97 2.51 -34.23
C PRO A 18 -20.48 2.44 -34.54
N THR A 19 -20.80 1.96 -35.74
CA THR A 19 -22.15 1.62 -36.22
C THR A 19 -22.75 0.48 -35.36
N PRO A 20 -24.06 0.47 -35.06
CA PRO A 20 -24.62 -0.53 -34.16
C PRO A 20 -24.83 -1.86 -34.90
N GLN A 21 -24.14 -2.91 -34.49
CA GLN A 21 -24.57 -4.29 -34.73
C GLN A 21 -24.77 -4.98 -33.39
N ALA A 22 -25.99 -5.50 -33.20
CA ALA A 22 -26.34 -6.37 -32.10
C ALA A 22 -25.53 -7.66 -32.21
N SER A 23 -24.71 -7.97 -31.20
CA SER A 23 -24.03 -9.25 -31.09
C SER A 23 -24.82 -10.19 -30.19
N SER A 24 -25.57 -11.08 -30.82
CA SER A 24 -26.02 -12.34 -30.24
C SER A 24 -24.81 -13.26 -30.07
N PHE A 25 -24.57 -13.75 -28.84
CA PHE A 25 -23.57 -14.78 -28.59
C PHE A 25 -24.20 -16.16 -28.82
N SER A 26 -23.80 -16.81 -29.91
CA SER A 26 -24.06 -18.23 -30.19
C SER A 26 -22.81 -19.04 -29.85
N SER A 27 -22.99 -20.06 -29.03
CA SER A 27 -22.03 -21.12 -28.69
C SER A 27 -21.72 -22.02 -29.90
N GLY A 28 -20.45 -22.40 -30.08
CA GLY A 28 -19.99 -23.39 -31.07
C GLY A 28 -18.48 -23.72 -30.91
N PRO A 29 -17.99 -24.88 -31.39
CA PRO A 29 -17.38 -25.90 -30.53
C PRO A 29 -15.85 -26.08 -30.65
N SER A 30 -15.29 -26.85 -29.71
CA SER A 30 -13.88 -27.24 -29.55
C SER A 30 -13.19 -27.78 -30.81
N PRO A 31 -11.85 -27.64 -30.95
CA PRO A 31 -11.08 -28.42 -31.91
C PRO A 31 -10.06 -29.38 -31.26
N MET A 32 -10.09 -30.62 -31.76
CA MET A 32 -9.01 -31.60 -31.73
C MET A 32 -8.00 -31.32 -32.86
N ASP A 33 -6.73 -31.55 -32.55
CA ASP A 33 -5.57 -31.99 -33.35
C ASP A 33 -5.15 -31.34 -34.71
N VAL A 34 -3.99 -30.64 -34.65
CA VAL A 34 -2.72 -30.83 -35.44
C VAL A 34 -2.73 -30.44 -36.97
N PRO A 35 -1.61 -30.03 -37.64
CA PRO A 35 -0.17 -29.98 -37.27
C PRO A 35 0.61 -28.65 -37.48
N GLN A 36 1.82 -28.67 -36.93
CA GLN A 36 2.94 -27.73 -37.03
C GLN A 36 3.39 -27.40 -38.48
N GLN A 37 3.70 -26.12 -38.73
CA GLN A 37 4.68 -25.71 -39.75
C GLN A 37 5.57 -24.58 -39.22
N ILE A 38 6.87 -24.77 -39.41
CA ILE A 38 8.00 -23.91 -39.07
C ILE A 38 8.28 -22.97 -40.26
N PHE A 39 8.46 -21.66 -40.04
CA PHE A 39 9.32 -20.74 -40.83
C PHE A 39 9.57 -19.48 -39.97
N SER A 40 10.75 -19.27 -39.37
CA SER A 40 12.01 -18.71 -39.92
C SER A 40 12.10 -17.18 -39.83
N SER A 41 12.97 -16.71 -38.93
CA SER A 41 13.44 -15.33 -38.81
C SER A 41 14.54 -15.02 -39.86
N PRO A 42 14.62 -13.81 -40.44
CA PRO A 42 15.65 -13.48 -41.42
C PRO A 42 16.93 -12.86 -40.80
N TYR A 43 18.01 -13.66 -40.79
CA TYR A 43 19.44 -13.40 -41.16
C TYR A 43 20.23 -12.12 -40.76
N PRO A 44 21.58 -12.06 -40.92
CA PRO A 44 22.66 -13.11 -41.04
C PRO A 44 23.89 -12.86 -40.09
N ASN A 45 24.68 -13.86 -39.62
CA ASN A 45 25.84 -14.59 -40.23
C ASN A 45 26.98 -13.67 -40.76
N ASN A 46 28.29 -13.82 -40.48
CA ASN A 46 29.28 -14.93 -40.40
C ASN A 46 30.53 -14.42 -39.62
N ALA A 47 31.56 -15.18 -39.17
CA ALA A 47 32.33 -16.25 -39.82
C ALA A 47 33.31 -16.96 -38.82
N PRO A 48 34.00 -18.05 -39.21
CA PRO A 48 34.54 -19.11 -38.34
C PRO A 48 36.07 -19.10 -38.15
N VAL A 49 36.57 -19.87 -37.17
CA VAL A 49 37.99 -20.32 -37.09
C VAL A 49 38.04 -21.79 -36.63
N PRO A 50 38.92 -22.65 -37.18
CA PRO A 50 38.81 -24.11 -37.11
C PRO A 50 39.53 -24.73 -35.90
N GLY A 51 39.06 -25.93 -35.53
CA GLY A 51 39.65 -26.75 -34.47
C GLY A 51 40.94 -27.45 -34.89
N VAL A 52 41.81 -27.67 -33.92
CA VAL A 52 42.90 -28.65 -33.95
C VAL A 52 42.88 -29.42 -32.63
N ALA A 53 43.02 -30.74 -32.75
CA ALA A 53 42.83 -31.75 -31.73
C ALA A 53 44.02 -31.91 -30.76
N GLY A 54 43.71 -32.48 -29.59
CA GLY A 54 44.56 -33.45 -28.88
C GLY A 54 45.40 -32.91 -27.72
N ASN A 55 45.04 -33.27 -26.48
CA ASN A 55 45.83 -34.24 -25.71
C ASN A 55 45.21 -34.58 -24.35
N TYR A 56 45.35 -35.87 -24.02
CA TYR A 56 44.93 -36.58 -22.81
C TYR A 56 45.70 -36.16 -21.55
N SER A 57 45.04 -36.24 -20.38
CA SER A 57 45.63 -36.56 -19.07
C SER A 57 44.54 -36.70 -17.98
N PRO A 58 44.79 -37.44 -16.88
CA PRO A 58 44.08 -38.68 -16.59
C PRO A 58 43.06 -38.59 -15.45
N ALA A 59 42.30 -39.70 -15.34
CA ALA A 59 41.31 -40.02 -14.32
C ALA A 59 41.64 -39.50 -12.91
N LEU A 60 40.86 -38.51 -12.45
CA LEU A 60 40.61 -38.30 -11.03
C LEU A 60 39.40 -39.13 -10.65
N GLN A 61 39.65 -40.07 -9.74
CA GLN A 61 38.69 -40.94 -9.10
C GLN A 61 37.39 -40.19 -8.77
N GLN A 62 36.28 -40.77 -9.22
CA GLN A 62 34.95 -40.45 -8.72
C GLN A 62 34.96 -40.67 -7.20
N ALA A 63 35.18 -39.59 -6.45
CA ALA A 63 34.73 -39.52 -5.08
C ALA A 63 33.22 -39.75 -5.13
N ALA A 64 32.78 -40.82 -4.47
CA ALA A 64 31.37 -41.11 -4.29
C ALA A 64 30.66 -39.82 -3.88
N ALA A 65 29.69 -39.39 -4.69
CA ALA A 65 28.83 -38.27 -4.32
C ALA A 65 28.27 -38.59 -2.91
N PRO A 66 28.40 -37.68 -1.94
CA PRO A 66 27.83 -37.93 -0.62
C PRO A 66 26.33 -38.19 -0.80
N ALA A 67 25.85 -39.27 -0.19
CA ALA A 67 24.45 -39.66 -0.19
C ALA A 67 23.57 -38.43 0.02
N SER A 68 22.62 -38.20 -0.89
CA SER A 68 21.67 -37.10 -0.77
C SER A 68 20.84 -37.32 0.49
N ASN A 69 21.19 -36.65 1.58
CA ASN A 69 20.34 -36.57 2.76
C ASN A 69 19.00 -35.97 2.30
N SER A 70 17.94 -36.79 2.26
CA SER A 70 16.61 -36.34 1.88
C SER A 70 16.13 -35.29 2.88
N ILE A 71 15.94 -34.06 2.43
CA ILE A 71 15.48 -32.96 3.28
C ILE A 71 14.01 -33.18 3.60
N THR A 72 13.66 -33.14 4.89
CA THR A 72 12.26 -33.21 5.32
C THR A 72 11.71 -31.79 5.44
N TRP A 73 10.68 -31.48 4.65
CA TRP A 73 9.99 -30.19 4.65
C TRP A 73 8.71 -30.24 5.50
N PRO A 74 8.28 -29.12 6.13
CA PRO A 74 8.94 -27.82 6.14
C PRO A 74 10.15 -27.75 7.08
N LEU A 75 11.11 -26.90 6.71
CA LEU A 75 12.18 -26.51 7.62
C LEU A 75 11.70 -25.39 8.55
N THR A 76 12.25 -25.34 9.76
CA THR A 76 12.02 -24.23 10.70
C THR A 76 13.31 -23.48 10.90
N TYR A 77 13.28 -22.15 10.72
CA TYR A 77 14.43 -21.28 10.89
C TYR A 77 14.16 -20.25 11.99
N PRO A 78 15.01 -20.15 13.03
CA PRO A 78 14.88 -19.13 14.07
C PRO A 78 15.35 -17.79 13.52
N VAL A 79 14.40 -16.89 13.21
CA VAL A 79 14.69 -15.57 12.61
C VAL A 79 15.13 -14.57 13.67
N PHE A 80 14.45 -14.58 14.82
CA PHE A 80 14.75 -13.73 15.97
C PHE A 80 14.45 -14.53 17.26
N PRO A 81 15.29 -15.52 17.59
CA PRO A 81 15.00 -16.52 18.64
C PRO A 81 14.70 -15.91 20.02
N GLU A 82 15.39 -14.84 20.39
CA GLU A 82 15.20 -14.08 21.63
C GLU A 82 13.79 -13.48 21.77
N GLU A 83 13.12 -13.19 20.65
CA GLU A 83 11.74 -12.69 20.60
C GLU A 83 10.74 -13.80 20.21
N GLY A 84 11.24 -15.02 20.01
CA GLY A 84 10.47 -16.18 19.56
C GLY A 84 9.88 -16.02 18.16
N VAL A 85 10.56 -15.28 17.27
CA VAL A 85 10.18 -15.16 15.86
C VAL A 85 10.91 -16.21 15.03
N GLN A 86 10.16 -16.95 14.22
CA GLN A 86 10.69 -17.99 13.33
C GLN A 86 10.02 -17.93 11.95
N ALA A 87 10.60 -18.64 11.00
CA ALA A 87 10.03 -18.84 9.67
C ALA A 87 9.94 -20.34 9.36
N LEU A 88 8.78 -20.78 8.88
CA LEU A 88 8.65 -22.07 8.21
C LEU A 88 9.03 -21.92 6.76
N ILE A 89 9.82 -22.85 6.23
CA ILE A 89 10.26 -22.85 4.84
C ILE A 89 9.72 -24.12 4.19
N PHE A 90 9.02 -23.97 3.08
CA PHE A 90 8.55 -25.07 2.23
C PHE A 90 9.29 -25.02 0.91
N HIS A 91 9.73 -26.17 0.41
CA HIS A 91 10.06 -26.37 -1.00
C HIS A 91 8.88 -27.09 -1.66
N HIS A 92 8.33 -26.50 -2.71
CA HIS A 92 7.15 -27.01 -3.39
C HIS A 92 7.07 -26.49 -4.82
N LYS A 93 6.03 -26.87 -5.55
CA LYS A 93 5.83 -26.46 -6.94
C LYS A 93 4.57 -25.64 -7.10
N ILE A 94 4.66 -24.56 -7.88
CA ILE A 94 3.52 -23.77 -8.35
C ILE A 94 3.38 -23.96 -9.85
N ARG A 95 2.15 -23.96 -10.36
CA ARG A 95 1.85 -23.99 -11.80
C ARG A 95 1.28 -22.66 -12.25
N SER A 96 2.01 -21.94 -13.09
CA SER A 96 1.53 -20.76 -13.83
C SER A 96 1.07 -21.17 -15.23
N ALA A 97 0.10 -20.45 -15.80
CA ALA A 97 -0.33 -20.65 -17.18
C ALA A 97 0.72 -20.14 -18.19
N VAL A 98 1.64 -19.26 -17.77
CA VAL A 98 2.69 -18.67 -18.61
C VAL A 98 4.03 -19.33 -18.34
N SER A 99 4.45 -19.34 -17.08
CA SER A 99 5.76 -19.87 -16.66
C SER A 99 5.79 -21.40 -16.48
N GLY A 100 4.65 -22.08 -16.65
CA GLY A 100 4.55 -23.53 -16.43
C GLY A 100 4.71 -23.93 -14.98
N GLU A 101 5.19 -25.15 -14.75
CA GLU A 101 5.53 -25.62 -13.40
C GLU A 101 6.87 -25.05 -12.96
N MET A 102 6.92 -24.49 -11.75
CA MET A 102 8.10 -23.86 -11.17
C MET A 102 8.32 -24.33 -9.75
N ASP A 103 9.57 -24.66 -9.42
CA ASP A 103 9.97 -24.89 -8.04
C ASP A 103 10.02 -23.56 -7.28
N CYS A 104 9.53 -23.56 -6.06
CA CYS A 104 9.47 -22.38 -5.20
C CYS A 104 9.88 -22.71 -3.78
N TRP A 105 10.46 -21.73 -3.11
CA TRP A 105 10.52 -21.70 -1.66
C TRP A 105 9.44 -20.78 -1.12
N THR A 106 8.69 -21.22 -0.11
CA THR A 106 7.75 -20.36 0.62
C THR A 106 8.15 -20.23 2.07
N TYR A 107 8.23 -18.99 2.53
CA TYR A 107 8.57 -18.60 3.88
C TYR A 107 7.30 -18.09 4.55
N ILE A 108 6.91 -18.71 5.66
CA ILE A 108 5.76 -18.31 6.46
C ILE A 108 6.29 -17.87 7.82
N SER A 109 6.15 -16.59 8.16
CA SER A 109 6.57 -16.11 9.48
C SER A 109 5.66 -16.66 10.58
N LYS A 110 6.23 -16.79 11.77
CA LYS A 110 5.52 -17.05 13.02
C LYS A 110 6.11 -16.19 14.12
N GLY A 111 5.25 -15.40 14.78
CA GLY A 111 5.60 -14.57 15.93
C GLY A 111 5.35 -13.08 15.71
N LEU A 112 5.08 -12.62 14.47
CA LEU A 112 4.73 -11.22 14.20
C LEU A 112 3.43 -10.81 14.90
N ALA A 113 2.47 -11.74 15.00
CA ALA A 113 1.19 -11.47 15.64
C ALA A 113 1.32 -11.02 17.11
N ARG A 114 2.42 -11.39 17.80
CA ARG A 114 2.69 -10.99 19.19
C ARG A 114 2.89 -9.48 19.36
N VAL A 115 3.31 -8.80 18.31
CA VAL A 115 3.47 -7.34 18.27
C VAL A 115 2.33 -6.66 17.49
N GLY A 116 1.22 -7.37 17.29
CA GLY A 116 0.03 -6.88 16.60
C GLY A 116 0.19 -6.75 15.08
N GLN A 117 1.22 -7.38 14.50
CA GLN A 117 1.47 -7.38 13.05
C GLN A 117 0.98 -8.69 12.44
N LYS A 118 0.21 -8.63 11.36
CA LYS A 118 -0.14 -9.81 10.55
C LYS A 118 1.14 -10.52 10.12
N GLU A 119 1.13 -11.85 10.17
CA GLU A 119 2.24 -12.64 9.64
C GLU A 119 2.47 -12.33 8.17
N ILE A 120 3.68 -12.55 7.67
CA ILE A 120 4.02 -12.29 6.27
C ILE A 120 4.48 -13.56 5.58
N VAL A 121 4.11 -13.67 4.31
CA VAL A 121 4.46 -14.82 3.46
C VAL A 121 5.24 -14.35 2.26
N PHE A 122 6.39 -14.98 2.04
CA PHE A 122 7.19 -14.84 0.82
C PHE A 122 7.11 -16.12 0.03
N THR A 123 6.97 -16.03 -1.27
CA THR A 123 7.22 -17.15 -2.17
C THR A 123 8.25 -16.73 -3.19
N VAL A 124 9.36 -17.44 -3.28
CA VAL A 124 10.47 -17.10 -4.20
C VAL A 124 10.59 -18.22 -5.21
N ARG A 125 10.51 -17.88 -6.50
CA ARG A 125 10.80 -18.81 -7.59
C ARG A 125 12.28 -19.22 -7.53
N ARG A 126 12.51 -20.52 -7.52
CA ARG A 126 13.85 -21.11 -7.59
C ARG A 126 14.36 -21.03 -9.03
N ARG A 127 15.63 -20.68 -9.19
CA ARG A 127 16.31 -20.74 -10.49
C ARG A 127 16.73 -22.18 -10.78
N THR A 128 16.79 -22.55 -12.05
CA THR A 128 17.10 -23.92 -12.47
C THR A 128 18.45 -24.44 -11.98
N ASN A 129 19.41 -23.55 -11.69
CA ASN A 129 20.74 -23.89 -11.19
C ASN A 129 20.85 -23.87 -9.66
N GLU A 130 19.79 -23.55 -8.93
CA GLU A 130 19.80 -23.51 -7.47
C GLU A 130 19.35 -24.85 -6.88
N ARG A 131 20.12 -25.36 -5.92
CA ARG A 131 19.75 -26.55 -5.14
C ARG A 131 18.61 -26.24 -4.19
N GLU A 132 17.79 -27.24 -3.87
CA GLU A 132 16.61 -27.08 -3.00
C GLU A 132 16.95 -26.66 -1.56
N ASP A 133 18.14 -26.99 -1.06
CA ASP A 133 18.68 -26.56 0.25
C ASP A 133 19.29 -25.15 0.24
N ASN A 134 19.54 -24.57 -0.93
CA ASN A 134 20.21 -23.28 -1.05
C ASN A 134 19.21 -22.13 -1.19
N PHE A 135 18.28 -22.03 -0.24
CA PHE A 135 17.25 -21.00 -0.24
C PHE A 135 17.80 -19.64 0.25
N PRO A 136 17.36 -18.49 -0.31
CA PRO A 136 17.91 -17.18 0.04
C PRO A 136 17.56 -16.74 1.47
N ILE A 137 18.50 -16.09 2.15
CA ILE A 137 18.31 -15.61 3.53
C ILE A 137 17.56 -14.27 3.64
N THR A 138 17.44 -13.52 2.54
CA THR A 138 16.86 -12.17 2.52
C THR A 138 15.45 -12.10 3.14
N PRO A 139 14.54 -13.08 2.91
CA PRO A 139 13.23 -13.10 3.57
C PRO A 139 13.31 -13.10 5.10
N PHE A 140 14.29 -13.78 5.71
CA PHE A 140 14.46 -13.77 7.17
C PHE A 140 14.84 -12.39 7.69
N GLN A 141 15.77 -11.72 7.00
CA GLN A 141 16.16 -10.35 7.34
C GLN A 141 14.96 -9.41 7.26
N TRP A 142 14.11 -9.58 6.25
CA TRP A 142 12.89 -8.78 6.12
C TRP A 142 11.87 -9.06 7.24
N ILE A 143 11.64 -10.32 7.59
CA ILE A 143 10.77 -10.69 8.72
C ILE A 143 11.27 -10.01 10.01
N LYS A 144 12.58 -10.00 10.24
CA LYS A 144 13.18 -9.30 11.40
C LYS A 144 12.94 -7.79 11.36
N SER A 145 13.08 -7.16 10.20
CA SER A 145 12.81 -5.73 10.03
C SER A 145 11.34 -5.39 10.27
N VAL A 146 10.41 -6.18 9.72
CA VAL A 146 8.96 -5.98 9.94
C VAL A 146 8.60 -6.18 11.40
N TYR A 147 9.15 -7.20 12.07
CA TYR A 147 8.95 -7.40 13.50
C TYR A 147 9.41 -6.20 14.32
N SER A 148 10.62 -5.70 14.05
CA SER A 148 11.20 -4.58 14.79
C SER A 148 10.37 -3.31 14.60
N ALA A 149 9.99 -2.99 13.36
CA ALA A 149 9.11 -1.86 13.06
C ALA A 149 7.75 -1.99 13.76
N ALA A 150 7.13 -3.18 13.73
CA ALA A 150 5.85 -3.41 14.38
C ALA A 150 5.93 -3.31 15.91
N LYS A 151 7.03 -3.76 16.51
CA LYS A 151 7.31 -3.60 17.96
C LYS A 151 7.38 -2.13 18.35
N ASP A 152 7.89 -1.28 17.44
CA ASP A 152 7.92 0.18 17.58
C ASP A 152 6.60 0.86 17.15
N GLY A 153 5.52 0.10 16.95
CA GLY A 153 4.20 0.60 16.59
C GLY A 153 3.99 0.87 15.09
N GLN A 154 5.02 0.68 14.26
CA GLN A 154 4.95 0.84 12.80
C GLN A 154 4.53 -0.46 12.14
N ARG A 155 3.21 -0.67 12.03
CA ARG A 155 2.61 -1.86 11.41
C ARG A 155 2.31 -1.63 9.94
N VAL A 156 2.30 -2.72 9.18
CA VAL A 156 1.94 -2.76 7.77
C VAL A 156 0.64 -3.52 7.57
N GLU A 157 -0.21 -2.96 6.71
CA GLU A 157 -1.52 -3.51 6.35
C GLU A 157 -1.63 -3.78 4.84
N VAL A 158 -2.75 -4.39 4.46
CA VAL A 158 -3.10 -4.69 3.07
C VAL A 158 -2.97 -3.45 2.17
N PHE A 159 -2.31 -3.64 1.03
CA PHE A 159 -1.91 -2.65 0.02
C PHE A 159 -1.03 -1.49 0.51
N GLN A 160 -0.55 -1.53 1.75
CA GLN A 160 0.55 -0.67 2.15
C GLN A 160 1.84 -1.12 1.51
N ARG A 161 2.84 -0.24 1.58
CA ARG A 161 4.15 -0.48 1.01
C ARG A 161 5.26 -0.05 1.96
N THR A 162 6.40 -0.71 1.85
CA THR A 162 7.66 -0.27 2.42
C THR A 162 8.63 0.07 1.29
N GLU A 163 9.28 1.21 1.37
CA GLU A 163 10.31 1.62 0.41
C GLU A 163 11.67 1.04 0.80
N PHE A 164 12.28 0.34 -0.13
CA PHE A 164 13.52 -0.37 0.03
C PHE A 164 14.70 0.54 -0.31
N HIS A 165 15.48 0.88 0.71
CA HIS A 165 16.68 1.71 0.58
C HIS A 165 17.98 0.90 0.63
N SER A 166 17.89 -0.42 0.78
CA SER A 166 19.08 -1.28 0.74
C SER A 166 19.59 -1.45 -0.68
N LEU A 167 20.90 -1.70 -0.80
CA LEU A 167 21.61 -1.86 -2.07
C LEU A 167 21.07 -3.03 -2.90
N SER A 168 20.53 -4.08 -2.26
CA SER A 168 19.91 -5.21 -2.95
C SER A 168 18.92 -5.99 -2.08
N PHE A 169 17.88 -6.53 -2.73
CA PHE A 169 16.93 -7.48 -2.17
C PHE A 169 16.91 -8.71 -3.08
N LEU A 170 17.08 -9.92 -2.54
CA LEU A 170 17.06 -11.16 -3.35
C LEU A 170 17.99 -11.11 -4.59
N ASN A 171 19.18 -10.53 -4.42
CA ASN A 171 20.19 -10.30 -5.47
C ASN A 171 19.73 -9.40 -6.63
N ARG A 172 18.75 -8.52 -6.40
CA ARG A 172 18.33 -7.45 -7.31
C ARG A 172 18.47 -6.09 -6.63
N SER A 173 19.12 -5.16 -7.32
CA SER A 173 19.29 -3.76 -6.86
C SER A 173 18.13 -2.85 -7.29
N ASP A 174 17.31 -3.31 -8.23
CA ASP A 174 16.20 -2.57 -8.80
C ASP A 174 14.84 -2.89 -8.15
N PHE A 175 14.77 -3.82 -7.19
CA PHE A 175 13.62 -3.90 -6.29
C PHE A 175 13.60 -2.66 -5.39
N LYS A 176 12.53 -1.86 -5.48
CA LYS A 176 12.42 -0.58 -4.78
C LYS A 176 11.29 -0.54 -3.78
N TRP A 177 10.17 -1.22 -4.02
CA TRP A 177 9.08 -1.31 -3.06
C TRP A 177 8.77 -2.75 -2.71
N ILE A 178 8.35 -2.97 -1.46
CA ILE A 178 7.61 -4.16 -1.05
C ILE A 178 6.16 -3.75 -0.83
N VAL A 179 5.24 -4.43 -1.50
CA VAL A 179 3.80 -4.26 -1.34
C VAL A 179 3.25 -5.42 -0.53
N TYR A 180 2.46 -5.11 0.50
CA TYR A 180 1.81 -6.09 1.34
C TYR A 180 0.42 -6.38 0.79
N CYS A 181 0.30 -7.46 0.04
CA CYS A 181 -0.92 -7.86 -0.61
C CYS A 181 -1.81 -8.73 0.30
N PRO A 182 -3.12 -8.83 0.01
CA PRO A 182 -4.00 -9.77 0.70
C PRO A 182 -3.45 -11.21 0.69
N ALA A 183 -3.81 -11.96 1.71
CA ALA A 183 -3.57 -13.39 1.82
C ALA A 183 -4.03 -14.14 0.56
N HIS A 184 -3.13 -14.91 -0.03
CA HIS A 184 -3.44 -15.87 -1.10
C HIS A 184 -2.98 -17.25 -0.65
N SER A 185 -3.86 -18.25 -0.78
CA SER A 185 -3.46 -19.64 -0.58
C SER A 185 -2.42 -20.03 -1.62
N ILE A 186 -1.37 -20.71 -1.19
CA ILE A 186 -0.35 -21.24 -2.08
C ILE A 186 -0.62 -22.74 -2.25
N THR A 187 -0.82 -23.16 -3.49
CA THR A 187 -1.03 -24.57 -3.84
C THR A 187 0.13 -25.42 -3.31
N ASN A 188 -0.16 -26.67 -2.92
CA ASN A 188 0.82 -27.63 -2.41
C ASN A 188 1.44 -27.30 -1.03
N ILE A 189 0.88 -26.32 -0.30
CA ILE A 189 1.13 -26.14 1.13
C ILE A 189 -0.19 -26.37 1.88
N PRO A 190 -0.23 -27.28 2.88
CA PRO A 190 -1.45 -27.51 3.64
C PRO A 190 -1.94 -26.25 4.35
N ALA A 191 -3.25 -26.00 4.28
CA ALA A 191 -3.87 -24.80 4.86
C ALA A 191 -3.59 -24.64 6.37
N SER A 192 -3.37 -25.75 7.09
CA SER A 192 -3.03 -25.78 8.52
C SER A 192 -1.72 -25.09 8.88
N TYR A 193 -0.83 -24.85 7.92
CA TYR A 193 0.43 -24.13 8.16
C TYR A 193 0.30 -22.62 8.00
N PHE A 194 -0.75 -22.14 7.35
CA PHE A 194 -1.00 -20.71 7.25
C PHE A 194 -1.62 -20.18 8.56
N PRO A 195 -1.19 -19.01 9.02
CA PRO A 195 -1.81 -18.35 10.16
C PRO A 195 -3.22 -17.86 9.79
N SER A 196 -4.01 -17.45 10.79
CA SER A 196 -5.38 -16.95 10.57
C SER A 196 -5.41 -15.69 9.71
N GLU A 197 -4.41 -14.82 9.85
CA GLU A 197 -4.23 -13.61 9.04
C GLU A 197 -2.78 -13.47 8.62
N TRP A 198 -2.56 -13.20 7.33
CA TRP A 198 -1.24 -12.88 6.79
C TRP A 198 -1.31 -11.92 5.61
N LEU A 199 -0.14 -11.39 5.26
CA LEU A 199 0.09 -10.55 4.10
C LEU A 199 1.03 -11.27 3.14
N GLN A 200 0.68 -11.28 1.85
CA GLN A 200 1.57 -11.75 0.80
C GLN A 200 2.56 -10.64 0.42
N VAL A 201 3.85 -10.93 0.42
CA VAL A 201 4.87 -9.92 0.10
C VAL A 201 5.21 -9.95 -1.39
N ILE A 202 4.85 -8.87 -2.11
CA ILE A 202 5.08 -8.71 -3.54
C ILE A 202 5.99 -7.51 -3.81
N PRO A 203 7.24 -7.71 -4.25
CA PRO A 203 8.14 -6.61 -4.56
C PRO A 203 7.89 -6.05 -5.97
N LEU A 204 7.97 -4.73 -6.08
CA LEU A 204 7.97 -3.99 -7.34
C LEU A 204 9.37 -3.50 -7.69
N ILE A 205 9.71 -3.57 -8.97
CA ILE A 205 10.98 -3.03 -9.48
C ILE A 205 10.84 -1.57 -9.88
N ALA A 206 11.97 -0.85 -10.01
CA ALA A 206 12.00 0.60 -10.18
C ALA A 206 11.04 1.14 -11.26
N PRO A 207 10.96 0.58 -12.48
CA PRO A 207 10.03 1.07 -13.50
C PRO A 207 8.55 0.90 -13.12
N GLU A 208 8.22 -0.14 -12.37
CA GLU A 208 6.86 -0.40 -11.89
C GLU A 208 6.51 0.49 -10.71
N VAL A 209 7.50 0.80 -9.86
CA VAL A 209 7.36 1.75 -8.76
C VAL A 209 7.04 3.15 -9.28
N GLU A 210 7.71 3.60 -10.34
CA GLU A 210 7.40 4.90 -10.98
C GLU A 210 5.93 4.96 -11.43
N VAL A 211 5.44 3.88 -12.05
CA VAL A 211 4.03 3.76 -12.46
C VAL A 211 3.10 3.72 -11.26
N ALA A 212 3.40 2.89 -10.24
CA ALA A 212 2.57 2.75 -9.05
C ALA A 212 2.49 4.04 -8.23
N GLN A 213 3.58 4.78 -8.12
CA GLN A 213 3.66 6.04 -7.40
C GLN A 213 2.79 7.13 -8.04
N ARG A 214 2.74 7.17 -9.38
CA ARG A 214 2.00 8.22 -10.10
C ARG A 214 0.57 7.83 -10.45
N TYR A 215 0.32 6.55 -10.73
CA TYR A 215 -0.93 6.06 -11.29
C TYR A 215 -1.62 4.98 -10.45
N GLY A 216 -1.17 4.77 -9.22
CA GLY A 216 -1.81 3.85 -8.27
C GLY A 216 -1.24 2.44 -8.33
N ILE A 217 -1.18 1.80 -7.16
CA ILE A 217 -0.52 0.50 -6.97
C ILE A 217 -1.19 -0.63 -7.75
N MET A 218 -2.52 -0.57 -7.88
CA MET A 218 -3.29 -1.61 -8.58
C MET A 218 -3.01 -1.64 -10.07
N ARG A 219 -2.60 -0.52 -10.68
CA ARG A 219 -2.20 -0.51 -12.09
C ARG A 219 -0.94 -1.36 -12.29
N ALA A 220 0.07 -1.23 -11.42
CA ALA A 220 1.28 -2.05 -11.48
C ALA A 220 0.97 -3.52 -11.15
N LEU A 221 0.27 -3.79 -10.04
CA LEU A 221 -0.06 -5.16 -9.63
C LEU A 221 -0.92 -5.89 -10.65
N GLY A 222 -1.88 -5.22 -11.27
CA GLY A 222 -2.73 -5.83 -12.29
C GLY A 222 -1.96 -6.20 -13.56
N HIS A 223 -1.03 -5.35 -14.00
CA HIS A 223 -0.14 -5.69 -15.12
C HIS A 223 0.80 -6.86 -14.76
N LEU A 224 1.29 -6.91 -13.52
CA LEU A 224 2.08 -8.05 -13.03
C LEU A 224 1.26 -9.35 -13.04
N GLY A 225 -0.01 -9.29 -12.60
CA GLY A 225 -0.97 -10.38 -12.72
C GLY A 225 -1.22 -10.82 -14.15
N ALA A 226 -1.44 -9.87 -15.04
CA ALA A 226 -1.70 -10.14 -16.44
C ALA A 226 -0.52 -10.81 -17.17
N GLN A 227 0.71 -10.42 -16.84
CA GLN A 227 1.92 -11.01 -17.41
C GLN A 227 2.02 -12.52 -17.14
N GLU A 228 1.61 -12.96 -15.95
CA GLU A 228 1.60 -14.38 -15.56
C GLU A 228 0.23 -15.06 -15.74
N ARG A 229 -0.75 -14.33 -16.29
CA ARG A 229 -2.17 -14.76 -16.37
C ARG A 229 -2.70 -15.24 -15.01
N TRP A 230 -2.35 -14.51 -13.96
CA TRP A 230 -2.71 -14.78 -12.58
C TRP A 230 -3.45 -13.60 -11.99
N PHE A 231 -4.68 -13.82 -11.52
CA PHE A 231 -5.45 -12.78 -10.87
C PHE A 231 -5.37 -12.91 -9.33
N PRO A 232 -5.28 -11.79 -8.59
CA PRO A 232 -5.02 -10.42 -9.06
C PRO A 232 -3.56 -10.17 -9.41
N PHE A 233 -2.63 -10.93 -8.84
CA PHE A 233 -1.18 -10.90 -9.07
C PHE A 233 -0.57 -12.26 -8.70
N PRO A 234 0.58 -12.66 -9.29
CA PRO A 234 1.26 -13.89 -8.91
C PRO A 234 1.69 -13.84 -7.44
N PRO A 235 1.44 -14.88 -6.62
CA PRO A 235 1.88 -14.92 -5.22
C PRO A 235 3.39 -15.14 -5.07
N TRP A 236 4.15 -15.32 -6.15
CA TRP A 236 5.59 -15.56 -6.11
C TRP A 236 6.42 -14.38 -6.62
N ILE A 237 7.67 -14.36 -6.18
CA ILE A 237 8.72 -13.44 -6.58
C ILE A 237 9.57 -14.15 -7.60
N ASP A 238 9.51 -13.68 -8.84
CA ASP A 238 10.47 -14.05 -9.88
C ASP A 238 11.62 -13.04 -9.89
N ARG A 239 12.84 -13.51 -9.61
CA ARG A 239 14.04 -12.66 -9.56
C ARG A 239 14.55 -12.29 -10.96
N ASP A 240 14.15 -13.00 -11.99
CA ASP A 240 14.66 -12.80 -13.36
C ASP A 240 13.62 -12.11 -14.25
N ARG A 241 12.45 -11.74 -13.70
CA ARG A 241 11.40 -11.04 -14.44
C ARG A 241 11.83 -9.67 -14.93
N GLN A 242 11.34 -9.32 -16.11
CA GLN A 242 11.37 -7.97 -16.65
C GLN A 242 10.22 -7.12 -16.08
N PRO A 243 10.25 -5.78 -16.22
CA PRO A 243 9.13 -4.93 -15.82
C PRO A 243 7.86 -5.28 -16.58
N CYS A 244 6.74 -5.41 -15.86
CA CYS A 244 5.44 -5.64 -16.49
C CYS A 244 4.86 -4.36 -17.09
N ILE A 245 5.29 -3.20 -16.59
CA ILE A 245 4.81 -1.89 -17.02
C ILE A 245 5.88 -0.82 -16.76
N THR A 246 5.91 0.21 -17.60
CA THR A 246 6.83 1.35 -17.49
C THR A 246 6.12 2.67 -17.74
N MET A 247 6.78 3.79 -17.42
CA MET A 247 6.27 5.13 -17.72
C MET A 247 6.02 5.38 -19.21
N ALA A 248 6.80 4.75 -20.11
CA ALA A 248 6.58 4.83 -21.55
C ALA A 248 5.22 4.25 -21.95
N ASN A 249 4.75 3.22 -21.24
CA ASN A 249 3.43 2.62 -21.47
C ASN A 249 2.29 3.51 -20.95
N MET A 250 2.58 4.54 -20.16
CA MET A 250 1.59 5.43 -19.57
C MET A 250 1.42 6.75 -20.34
N ALA A 251 2.17 6.94 -21.42
CA ALA A 251 2.17 8.21 -22.15
C ALA A 251 0.76 8.54 -22.65
N GLY A 252 0.30 9.77 -22.36
CA GLY A 252 -1.02 10.24 -22.77
C GLY A 252 -2.17 9.88 -21.82
N THR A 253 -1.89 9.23 -20.70
CA THR A 253 -2.92 8.86 -19.72
C THR A 253 -3.76 10.07 -19.27
N MET A 254 -5.03 9.83 -19.03
CA MET A 254 -5.98 10.75 -18.42
C MET A 254 -5.69 10.95 -16.94
N LYS A 255 -5.06 9.99 -16.25
CA LYS A 255 -4.68 10.14 -14.84
C LYS A 255 -3.72 11.32 -14.61
N ASP A 256 -2.92 11.72 -15.60
CA ASP A 256 -2.07 12.92 -15.54
C ASP A 256 -2.85 14.24 -15.40
N SER A 257 -4.14 14.23 -15.73
CA SER A 257 -5.01 15.41 -15.62
C SER A 257 -5.93 15.37 -14.41
N LEU A 258 -5.77 14.37 -13.53
CA LEU A 258 -6.62 14.16 -12.37
C LEU A 258 -5.78 14.28 -11.08
N PRO A 259 -6.13 15.19 -10.17
CA PRO A 259 -5.51 15.22 -8.85
C PRO A 259 -6.07 14.06 -8.01
N PHE A 260 -5.29 13.00 -7.84
CA PHE A 260 -5.70 11.84 -7.05
C PHE A 260 -5.49 12.08 -5.55
N VAL A 261 -6.52 11.72 -4.79
CA VAL A 261 -6.45 11.55 -3.36
C VAL A 261 -6.34 10.06 -3.05
N ILE A 262 -5.42 9.72 -2.14
CA ILE A 262 -5.28 8.36 -1.64
C ILE A 262 -6.06 8.25 -0.33
N VAL A 263 -7.16 7.50 -0.36
CA VAL A 263 -7.89 7.09 0.84
C VAL A 263 -7.72 5.58 0.99
N ARG A 264 -7.02 5.16 2.05
CA ARG A 264 -6.67 3.75 2.25
C ARG A 264 -7.92 2.88 2.34
N GLY A 265 -7.90 1.71 1.70
CA GLY A 265 -8.95 0.69 1.79
C GLY A 265 -10.16 0.89 0.89
N ILE A 266 -10.32 2.06 0.24
CA ILE A 266 -11.44 2.27 -0.68
C ILE A 266 -11.29 1.40 -1.92
N SER A 267 -12.41 0.83 -2.38
CA SER A 267 -12.47 0.02 -3.59
C SER A 267 -13.56 0.52 -4.53
N ALA A 268 -13.23 0.66 -5.79
CA ALA A 268 -14.16 0.91 -6.87
C ALA A 268 -14.37 -0.38 -7.67
N LEU A 269 -15.63 -0.75 -7.89
CA LEU A 269 -16.01 -2.05 -8.45
C LEU A 269 -17.07 -1.88 -9.53
N ARG A 270 -17.09 -2.82 -10.46
CA ARG A 270 -18.21 -3.04 -11.38
C ARG A 270 -18.81 -4.42 -11.15
N LYS A 271 -20.09 -4.45 -10.80
CA LYS A 271 -20.92 -5.65 -10.64
C LYS A 271 -22.09 -5.58 -11.63
N GLY A 272 -21.89 -6.13 -12.83
CA GLY A 272 -22.85 -6.00 -13.94
C GLY A 272 -23.04 -4.53 -14.35
N MET A 273 -24.24 -3.99 -14.10
CA MET A 273 -24.59 -2.58 -14.36
C MET A 273 -24.33 -1.65 -13.16
N ASN A 274 -23.97 -2.21 -12.00
CA ASN A 274 -23.67 -1.44 -10.81
C ASN A 274 -22.18 -1.04 -10.80
N ILE A 275 -21.91 0.26 -10.69
CA ILE A 275 -20.61 0.81 -10.36
C ILE A 275 -20.65 1.18 -8.88
N VAL A 276 -19.85 0.50 -8.07
CA VAL A 276 -19.86 0.61 -6.62
C VAL A 276 -18.58 1.28 -6.15
N LEU A 277 -18.70 2.35 -5.36
CA LEU A 277 -17.62 2.87 -4.55
C LEU A 277 -17.83 2.37 -3.12
N HIS A 278 -17.05 1.35 -2.75
CA HIS A 278 -17.08 0.73 -1.44
C HIS A 278 -16.11 1.43 -0.49
N VAL A 279 -16.60 1.84 0.67
CA VAL A 279 -15.87 2.57 1.70
C VAL A 279 -15.91 1.76 2.99
N PRO A 280 -14.80 1.10 3.37
CA PRO A 280 -14.69 0.42 4.66
C PRO A 280 -14.92 1.38 5.82
N GLN A 281 -15.32 0.82 6.96
CA GLN A 281 -15.59 1.62 8.15
C GLN A 281 -14.36 2.44 8.59
N GLU A 282 -13.16 1.84 8.59
CA GLU A 282 -11.93 2.55 8.93
C GLU A 282 -11.57 3.69 7.94
N SER A 283 -12.06 3.62 6.71
CA SER A 283 -11.76 4.58 5.64
C SER A 283 -12.70 5.77 5.66
N ALA A 284 -13.86 5.66 6.31
CA ALA A 284 -14.90 6.68 6.28
C ALA A 284 -14.41 8.04 6.79
N PHE A 285 -13.67 8.07 7.90
CA PHE A 285 -13.11 9.29 8.46
C PHE A 285 -12.10 9.95 7.52
N LEU A 286 -11.21 9.15 6.91
CA LEU A 286 -10.21 9.63 5.96
C LEU A 286 -10.87 10.19 4.69
N LEU A 287 -11.93 9.56 4.21
CA LEU A 287 -12.71 10.05 3.07
C LEU A 287 -13.36 11.40 3.37
N LYS A 288 -13.95 11.57 4.56
CA LYS A 288 -14.51 12.86 4.99
C LYS A 288 -13.44 13.96 5.03
N GLY A 289 -12.28 13.65 5.61
CA GLY A 289 -11.15 14.58 5.66
C GLY A 289 -10.68 15.02 4.26
N ALA A 290 -10.58 14.06 3.33
CA ALA A 290 -10.27 14.35 1.94
C ALA A 290 -11.32 15.23 1.26
N LEU A 291 -12.61 14.93 1.49
CA LEU A 291 -13.72 15.67 0.91
C LEU A 291 -13.81 17.10 1.47
N ALA A 292 -13.44 17.33 2.72
CA ALA A 292 -13.43 18.66 3.33
C ALA A 292 -12.45 19.62 2.64
N GLN A 293 -11.36 19.11 2.08
CA GLN A 293 -10.36 19.88 1.33
C GLN A 293 -10.77 20.10 -0.14
N PHE A 294 -11.84 19.45 -0.60
CA PHE A 294 -12.24 19.46 -2.00
C PHE A 294 -13.10 20.68 -2.37
N GLN A 295 -12.66 21.39 -3.41
CA GLN A 295 -13.34 22.53 -4.03
C GLN A 295 -14.22 22.09 -5.21
N LEU A 296 -15.42 22.64 -5.33
CA LEU A 296 -16.44 22.22 -6.30
C LEU A 296 -15.99 22.38 -7.76
N GLU A 297 -15.05 23.29 -8.04
CA GLU A 297 -14.51 23.60 -9.37
C GLU A 297 -13.49 22.57 -9.88
N HIS A 298 -13.21 21.55 -9.08
CA HIS A 298 -12.20 20.53 -9.36
C HIS A 298 -12.80 19.14 -9.52
N VAL A 299 -12.00 18.20 -10.03
CA VAL A 299 -12.37 16.77 -10.05
C VAL A 299 -11.92 16.12 -8.74
N PHE A 300 -12.81 15.38 -8.08
CA PHE A 300 -12.50 14.60 -6.89
C PHE A 300 -12.17 13.17 -7.31
N ALA A 301 -10.89 12.85 -7.50
CA ALA A 301 -10.44 11.54 -7.94
C ALA A 301 -9.85 10.74 -6.79
N LEU A 302 -10.28 9.49 -6.66
CA LEU A 302 -9.87 8.55 -5.62
C LEU A 302 -9.10 7.41 -6.25
N ASP A 303 -7.92 7.11 -5.70
CA ASP A 303 -7.24 5.85 -6.02
C ASP A 303 -7.99 4.68 -5.38
N SER A 304 -8.00 3.53 -6.03
CA SER A 304 -8.77 2.36 -5.62
C SER A 304 -7.86 1.16 -5.38
N THR A 305 -8.12 0.45 -4.29
CA THR A 305 -7.48 -0.83 -3.96
C THR A 305 -8.40 -2.01 -4.26
N ALA A 306 -7.84 -3.22 -4.42
CA ALA A 306 -8.66 -4.38 -4.74
C ALA A 306 -9.64 -4.73 -3.62
N HIS A 307 -10.91 -4.93 -3.97
CA HIS A 307 -11.89 -5.46 -3.02
C HIS A 307 -11.70 -6.98 -2.83
N LYS A 308 -12.00 -7.48 -1.63
CA LYS A 308 -11.85 -8.91 -1.28
C LYS A 308 -12.62 -9.87 -2.18
N ASP A 309 -13.78 -9.44 -2.67
CA ASP A 309 -14.66 -10.24 -3.54
C ASP A 309 -14.37 -10.02 -5.03
N ALA A 310 -13.32 -9.27 -5.39
CA ALA A 310 -13.00 -9.06 -6.79
C ALA A 310 -12.51 -10.38 -7.43
N ASP A 311 -13.04 -10.68 -8.62
CA ASP A 311 -12.67 -11.86 -9.42
C ASP A 311 -11.96 -11.48 -10.72
N SER A 312 -11.94 -10.19 -11.03
CA SER A 312 -11.42 -9.62 -12.26
C SER A 312 -11.02 -8.17 -12.05
N GLY A 313 -10.33 -7.58 -13.02
CA GLY A 313 -9.95 -6.17 -13.00
C GLY A 313 -9.76 -5.60 -14.40
N LEU A 314 -9.57 -4.29 -14.46
CA LEU A 314 -9.24 -3.57 -15.69
C LEU A 314 -7.77 -3.16 -15.74
N LEU A 315 -7.22 -3.21 -16.95
CA LEU A 315 -5.87 -2.81 -17.29
C LEU A 315 -5.93 -1.74 -18.36
N TRP A 316 -5.00 -0.80 -18.27
CA TRP A 316 -4.80 0.19 -19.31
C TRP A 316 -3.31 0.44 -19.52
N SER A 317 -2.96 0.64 -20.78
CA SER A 317 -1.70 1.19 -21.26
C SER A 317 -1.98 1.95 -22.55
N ASN A 318 -1.04 2.80 -22.97
CA ASN A 318 -1.13 3.51 -24.24
C ASN A 318 -0.95 2.63 -25.47
N THR A 319 -0.52 1.38 -25.29
CA THR A 319 -0.46 0.36 -26.36
C THR A 319 -1.84 -0.22 -26.64
N ASP A 320 -2.75 -0.17 -25.65
CA ASP A 320 -4.10 -0.70 -25.76
C ASP A 320 -5.07 0.47 -26.01
N THR A 321 -5.73 0.46 -27.18
CA THR A 321 -6.71 1.51 -27.53
C THR A 321 -8.00 1.45 -26.71
N GLN A 322 -8.23 0.35 -25.99
CA GLN A 322 -9.36 0.12 -25.10
C GLN A 322 -8.89 -0.58 -23.83
N PRO A 323 -9.53 -0.34 -22.67
CA PRO A 323 -9.20 -1.04 -21.43
C PRO A 323 -9.38 -2.56 -21.60
N ARG A 324 -8.43 -3.33 -21.08
CA ARG A 324 -8.43 -4.80 -21.17
C ARG A 324 -8.81 -5.41 -19.83
N GLY A 325 -9.76 -6.34 -19.85
CA GLY A 325 -10.10 -7.15 -18.67
C GLY A 325 -9.06 -8.26 -18.42
N TYR A 326 -8.85 -8.59 -17.15
CA TYR A 326 -8.12 -9.79 -16.72
C TYR A 326 -8.82 -10.39 -15.48
N ALA A 327 -8.80 -11.72 -15.33
CA ALA A 327 -9.65 -12.40 -14.36
C ALA A 327 -9.08 -13.71 -13.84
N ALA A 328 -9.59 -14.15 -12.69
CA ALA A 328 -9.45 -15.51 -12.19
C ALA A 328 -10.37 -16.43 -13.00
N GLY A 329 -9.83 -17.05 -14.06
CA GLY A 329 -10.61 -17.88 -14.97
C GLY A 329 -11.46 -17.03 -15.92
N THR A 330 -12.73 -17.37 -16.07
CA THR A 330 -13.67 -16.72 -17.01
C THR A 330 -14.69 -15.80 -16.33
N SER A 331 -14.65 -15.68 -15.00
CA SER A 331 -15.60 -14.84 -14.24
C SER A 331 -15.27 -13.36 -14.36
N ASN A 332 -16.30 -12.52 -14.40
CA ASN A 332 -16.18 -11.07 -14.32
C ASN A 332 -17.33 -10.46 -13.51
N ALA A 333 -17.82 -11.21 -12.53
CA ALA A 333 -19.00 -10.84 -11.74
C ALA A 333 -18.70 -9.65 -10.82
N CYS A 334 -17.46 -9.51 -10.34
CA CYS A 334 -17.01 -8.40 -9.52
C CYS A 334 -15.65 -7.89 -10.02
N MET A 335 -15.71 -6.95 -10.95
CA MET A 335 -14.53 -6.38 -11.59
C MET A 335 -13.99 -5.20 -10.80
N ASN A 336 -12.72 -5.28 -10.40
CA ASN A 336 -12.00 -4.20 -9.74
C ASN A 336 -11.63 -3.08 -10.73
N LEU A 337 -11.85 -1.85 -10.29
CA LEU A 337 -11.44 -0.64 -10.99
C LEU A 337 -10.21 -0.04 -10.26
N ASN A 338 -9.29 0.54 -11.01
CA ASN A 338 -8.05 1.11 -10.44
C ASN A 338 -8.25 2.53 -9.91
N TYR A 339 -9.35 3.19 -10.27
CA TYR A 339 -9.73 4.47 -9.68
C TYR A 339 -11.21 4.79 -9.92
N PHE A 340 -11.70 5.76 -9.15
CA PHE A 340 -13.01 6.37 -9.37
C PHE A 340 -12.91 7.89 -9.21
N ALA A 341 -13.60 8.66 -10.05
CA ALA A 341 -13.58 10.10 -9.95
C ALA A 341 -14.98 10.71 -10.04
N PHE A 342 -15.24 11.73 -9.23
CA PHE A 342 -16.41 12.59 -9.37
C PHE A 342 -16.00 13.87 -10.07
N CYS A 343 -16.74 14.25 -11.11
CA CYS A 343 -16.57 15.50 -11.82
C CYS A 343 -17.85 16.33 -11.70
N PRO A 344 -17.94 17.23 -10.71
CA PRO A 344 -19.09 18.12 -10.52
C PRO A 344 -19.27 19.15 -11.64
N CYS A 345 -20.27 20.03 -11.50
CA CYS A 345 -20.57 21.11 -12.45
C CYS A 345 -20.91 20.62 -13.87
N GLN A 346 -21.54 19.47 -13.98
CA GLN A 346 -22.04 18.92 -15.24
C GLN A 346 -23.53 19.18 -15.41
N GLU A 347 -23.99 19.26 -16.65
CA GLU A 347 -25.40 19.49 -17.00
C GLU A 347 -26.28 18.27 -16.71
N LYS A 348 -25.69 17.07 -16.78
CA LYS A 348 -26.39 15.80 -16.55
C LYS A 348 -25.51 14.80 -15.81
N ASN A 349 -26.16 13.87 -15.13
CA ASN A 349 -25.51 12.73 -14.49
C ASN A 349 -25.15 11.67 -15.53
N GLU A 350 -23.88 11.29 -15.63
CA GLU A 350 -23.39 10.28 -16.57
C GLU A 350 -22.15 9.57 -16.01
N LEU A 351 -22.13 8.23 -16.06
CA LEU A 351 -20.94 7.44 -15.76
C LEU A 351 -20.20 7.11 -17.05
N LYS A 352 -18.89 7.39 -17.08
CA LYS A 352 -18.02 7.07 -18.21
C LYS A 352 -16.86 6.21 -17.75
N MET A 353 -16.66 5.09 -18.44
CA MET A 353 -15.42 4.33 -18.33
C MET A 353 -14.31 5.09 -19.04
N VAL A 354 -13.21 5.33 -18.33
CA VAL A 354 -12.03 6.02 -18.87
C VAL A 354 -10.82 5.22 -18.40
N GLU A 355 -10.09 4.64 -19.33
CA GLU A 355 -8.99 3.72 -19.00
C GLU A 355 -9.46 2.58 -18.09
N ASP A 356 -8.74 2.29 -17.02
CA ASP A 356 -9.02 1.24 -16.04
C ASP A 356 -9.87 1.72 -14.85
N GLY A 357 -10.65 2.78 -15.03
CA GLY A 357 -11.53 3.34 -14.00
C GLY A 357 -12.79 3.98 -14.56
N PHE A 358 -13.55 4.59 -13.65
CA PHE A 358 -14.80 5.29 -13.98
C PHE A 358 -14.79 6.73 -13.50
N ILE A 359 -15.44 7.58 -14.28
CA ILE A 359 -15.68 8.97 -13.93
C ILE A 359 -17.18 9.23 -13.93
N PHE A 360 -17.67 9.76 -12.82
CA PHE A 360 -19.04 10.22 -12.66
C PHE A 360 -19.12 11.71 -12.98
N MET A 361 -19.58 12.02 -14.19
CA MET A 361 -20.01 13.35 -14.58
C MET A 361 -21.28 13.67 -13.80
N ILE A 362 -21.24 14.61 -12.87
CA ILE A 362 -22.30 14.76 -11.87
C ILE A 362 -22.80 16.20 -11.79
N THR A 363 -24.13 16.36 -11.68
CA THR A 363 -24.74 17.67 -11.46
C THR A 363 -24.48 18.16 -10.03
N ASN A 364 -24.49 19.48 -9.82
CA ASN A 364 -24.25 20.04 -8.48
C ASN A 364 -25.27 19.59 -7.45
N TYR A 365 -26.53 19.42 -7.87
CA TYR A 365 -27.59 18.87 -7.02
C TYR A 365 -27.26 17.45 -6.53
N THR A 366 -26.90 16.57 -7.47
CA THR A 366 -26.60 15.17 -7.14
C THR A 366 -25.32 15.06 -6.33
N TRP A 367 -24.31 15.85 -6.68
CA TRP A 367 -23.06 15.91 -5.92
C TRP A 367 -23.27 16.34 -4.48
N THR A 368 -24.08 17.38 -4.25
CA THR A 368 -24.44 17.84 -2.89
C THR A 368 -25.08 16.71 -2.08
N SER A 369 -25.98 15.94 -2.69
CA SER A 369 -26.57 14.76 -2.05
C SER A 369 -25.51 13.71 -1.68
N PHE A 370 -24.60 13.36 -2.60
CA PHE A 370 -23.51 12.41 -2.28
C PHE A 370 -22.56 12.93 -1.20
N ARG A 371 -22.22 14.23 -1.21
CA ARG A 371 -21.40 14.83 -0.15
C ARG A 371 -22.04 14.65 1.22
N GLN A 372 -23.34 14.93 1.33
CA GLN A 372 -24.07 14.73 2.58
C GLN A 372 -24.01 13.27 3.05
N HIS A 373 -24.20 12.31 2.14
CA HIS A 373 -24.10 10.88 2.48
C HIS A 373 -22.68 10.47 2.89
N ILE A 374 -21.65 11.04 2.27
CA ILE A 374 -20.25 10.82 2.68
C ILE A 374 -20.01 11.40 4.08
N GLU A 375 -20.49 12.62 4.34
CA GLU A 375 -20.37 13.28 5.66
C GLU A 375 -21.10 12.50 6.75
N GLN A 376 -22.25 11.89 6.43
CA GLN A 376 -23.04 11.07 7.34
C GLN A 376 -22.59 9.60 7.42
N SER A 377 -21.64 9.17 6.57
CA SER A 377 -21.23 7.76 6.43
C SER A 377 -22.39 6.81 6.13
N THR A 378 -23.31 7.25 5.27
CA THR A 378 -24.50 6.49 4.87
C THR A 378 -24.42 6.08 3.41
N SER A 379 -24.84 4.86 3.09
CA SER A 379 -24.89 4.36 1.72
C SER A 379 -26.02 5.00 0.92
N THR A 380 -25.83 5.20 -0.39
CA THR A 380 -26.86 5.70 -1.29
C THR A 380 -26.61 5.24 -2.72
N SER A 381 -27.62 5.37 -3.59
CA SER A 381 -27.52 4.94 -4.98
C SER A 381 -28.32 5.84 -5.92
N ILE A 382 -27.91 5.84 -7.19
CA ILE A 382 -28.61 6.53 -8.26
C ILE A 382 -28.59 5.69 -9.54
N ALA A 383 -29.75 5.51 -10.14
CA ALA A 383 -29.88 4.95 -11.48
C ALA A 383 -29.70 6.05 -12.53
N LEU A 384 -28.95 5.76 -13.59
CA LEU A 384 -28.69 6.69 -14.68
C LEU A 384 -29.51 6.33 -15.93
N PRO A 385 -29.81 7.30 -16.82
CA PRO A 385 -30.53 7.03 -18.07
C PRO A 385 -29.84 6.02 -19.00
N SER A 386 -28.53 5.81 -18.84
CA SER A 386 -27.77 4.80 -19.60
C SER A 386 -28.06 3.35 -19.16
N GLY A 387 -28.82 3.16 -18.08
CA GLY A 387 -29.03 1.85 -17.44
C GLY A 387 -27.93 1.46 -16.46
N LEU A 388 -26.87 2.26 -16.31
CA LEU A 388 -25.89 2.08 -15.24
C LEU A 388 -26.40 2.62 -13.91
N HIS A 389 -26.00 1.98 -12.82
CA HIS A 389 -26.34 2.39 -11.46
C HIS A 389 -25.05 2.73 -10.72
N PHE A 390 -24.98 3.90 -10.09
CA PHE A 390 -23.90 4.21 -9.17
C PHE A 390 -24.35 3.93 -7.73
N ILE A 391 -23.50 3.27 -6.94
CA ILE A 391 -23.74 2.96 -5.54
C ILE A 391 -22.55 3.46 -4.73
N LEU A 392 -22.81 4.34 -3.77
CA LEU A 392 -21.87 4.65 -2.68
C LEU A 392 -22.23 3.72 -1.52
N GLU A 393 -21.33 2.82 -1.18
CA GLU A 393 -21.54 1.80 -0.16
C GLU A 393 -20.57 2.01 1.00
N PHE A 394 -21.09 2.35 2.18
CA PHE A 394 -20.33 2.28 3.42
C PHE A 394 -20.50 0.91 4.05
N GLU A 395 -19.40 0.32 4.48
CA GLU A 395 -19.45 -0.91 5.28
C GLU A 395 -20.17 -0.61 6.59
N THR A 396 -21.29 -1.30 6.81
CA THR A 396 -22.02 -1.23 8.07
C THR A 396 -21.31 -2.14 9.07
N SER A 397 -21.10 -1.65 10.30
CA SER A 397 -20.61 -2.46 11.40
C SER A 397 -21.56 -3.63 11.62
N ARG A 398 -21.30 -4.77 10.97
CA ARG A 398 -21.89 -6.01 11.42
C ARG A 398 -21.19 -6.32 12.74
N PRO A 399 -21.92 -6.59 13.85
CA PRO A 399 -21.30 -7.33 14.92
C PRO A 399 -20.72 -8.58 14.25
N THR A 400 -19.43 -8.82 14.47
CA THR A 400 -18.75 -10.03 14.01
C THR A 400 -19.55 -11.22 14.53
N GLN A 401 -20.52 -11.68 13.74
CA GLN A 401 -21.09 -12.99 13.90
C GLN A 401 -19.96 -13.93 13.51
N ASN A 402 -19.22 -14.33 14.53
CA ASN A 402 -18.47 -15.58 14.54
C ASN A 402 -19.46 -16.71 14.21
N THR A 403 -19.76 -16.92 12.94
CA THR A 403 -20.12 -18.24 12.46
C THR A 403 -18.81 -19.02 12.36
N GLY A 404 -18.42 -19.63 13.48
CA GLY A 404 -17.34 -20.62 13.50
C GLY A 404 -17.64 -21.81 12.58
N PRO A 405 -16.69 -22.75 12.48
CA PRO A 405 -16.40 -23.56 13.65
C PRO A 405 -14.93 -23.38 14.09
N PHE A 406 -14.66 -23.26 15.38
CA PHE A 406 -13.54 -23.90 16.10
C PHE A 406 -13.51 -23.41 17.56
N LEU A 407 -13.34 -24.37 18.48
CA LEU A 407 -13.54 -24.23 19.93
C LEU A 407 -12.47 -23.38 20.62
N GLY A 408 -12.95 -22.51 21.52
CA GLY A 408 -12.29 -22.13 22.78
C GLY A 408 -11.54 -20.80 22.77
N SER A 409 -12.17 -19.74 23.30
CA SER A 409 -11.50 -18.48 23.68
C SER A 409 -11.75 -18.17 25.16
N PRO A 410 -10.76 -17.62 25.89
CA PRO A 410 -10.96 -16.67 26.98
C PRO A 410 -10.77 -15.20 26.48
N PRO A 411 -11.11 -14.18 27.30
CA PRO A 411 -11.65 -12.88 26.87
C PRO A 411 -10.59 -11.78 26.56
N PRO A 412 -11.00 -10.61 26.02
CA PRO A 412 -10.10 -9.62 25.40
C PRO A 412 -9.47 -8.64 26.41
N GLY A 413 -8.23 -8.23 26.15
CA GLY A 413 -7.49 -7.22 26.92
C GLY A 413 -7.21 -5.93 26.14
N ALA A 414 -7.63 -4.80 26.74
CA ALA A 414 -7.15 -3.40 26.67
C ALA A 414 -6.78 -2.75 25.31
N GLY A 415 -7.58 -1.77 24.88
CA GLY A 415 -7.28 -0.83 23.79
C GLY A 415 -6.83 0.56 24.27
N PHE A 416 -6.11 1.29 23.41
CA PHE A 416 -5.58 2.64 23.62
C PHE A 416 -6.68 3.71 23.78
N VAL A 417 -6.40 4.79 24.52
CA VAL A 417 -7.34 5.90 24.79
C VAL A 417 -6.80 7.21 24.20
N GLU A 418 -7.58 7.83 23.30
CA GLU A 418 -7.31 9.15 22.75
C GLU A 418 -7.80 10.23 23.72
N TYR A 419 -6.93 11.20 24.07
CA TYR A 419 -7.27 12.25 25.06
C TYR A 419 -7.60 13.57 24.37
N THR A 420 -8.78 14.13 24.66
CA THR A 420 -9.20 15.47 24.23
C THR A 420 -9.21 16.42 25.43
N PRO A 421 -8.44 17.53 25.44
CA PRO A 421 -8.35 18.42 26.59
C PRO A 421 -9.66 19.17 26.86
N GLN A 422 -10.05 19.28 28.12
CA GLN A 422 -11.34 19.85 28.55
C GLN A 422 -11.45 21.38 28.39
N ASN A 423 -10.36 22.10 28.08
CA ASN A 423 -10.35 23.55 27.89
C ASN A 423 -9.50 23.93 26.66
N PRO A 424 -10.02 23.80 25.43
CA PRO A 424 -9.30 24.23 24.24
C PRO A 424 -9.11 25.75 24.28
N ILE A 425 -7.87 26.20 24.05
CA ILE A 425 -7.57 27.63 23.88
C ILE A 425 -8.42 28.16 22.72
N PRO A 426 -9.13 29.30 22.87
CA PRO A 426 -9.92 29.91 21.80
C PRO A 426 -9.08 30.11 20.53
N GLU A 427 -9.67 29.88 19.37
CA GLU A 427 -8.97 29.91 18.06
C GLU A 427 -8.25 31.26 17.79
N SER A 428 -8.73 32.35 18.39
CA SER A 428 -8.13 33.69 18.34
C SER A 428 -6.83 33.85 19.14
N GLN A 429 -6.50 32.92 20.02
CA GLN A 429 -5.29 32.92 20.87
C GLN A 429 -4.27 31.83 20.47
N LYS A 430 -4.61 30.97 19.50
CA LYS A 430 -3.70 29.95 18.99
C LYS A 430 -2.63 30.60 18.09
N PRO A 431 -1.36 30.20 18.20
CA PRO A 431 -0.35 30.70 17.27
C PRO A 431 -0.69 30.29 15.83
N ARG A 432 -0.50 31.20 14.88
CA ARG A 432 -0.95 31.02 13.49
C ARG A 432 -0.08 30.04 12.69
N HIS A 433 1.10 29.68 13.17
CA HIS A 433 2.12 28.94 12.41
C HIS A 433 2.58 27.61 13.03
N VAL A 434 2.37 27.40 14.33
CA VAL A 434 2.60 26.12 15.02
C VAL A 434 1.40 25.80 15.90
N HIS A 435 0.77 24.64 15.68
CA HIS A 435 -0.35 24.18 16.50
C HIS A 435 -0.22 22.69 16.84
N CYS A 436 -0.40 22.35 18.12
CA CYS A 436 -0.49 20.97 18.57
C CYS A 436 -1.81 20.32 18.09
N ASN A 437 -1.71 19.45 17.09
CA ASN A 437 -2.85 18.83 16.41
C ASN A 437 -3.52 17.75 17.27
N HIS A 438 -2.73 16.84 17.85
CA HIS A 438 -3.21 15.83 18.79
C HIS A 438 -2.09 15.38 19.74
N ILE A 439 -2.52 14.94 20.92
CA ILE A 439 -1.68 14.40 21.99
C ILE A 439 -2.06 12.93 22.14
N VAL A 440 -1.09 12.03 21.99
CA VAL A 440 -1.28 10.60 22.21
C VAL A 440 -0.56 10.21 23.49
N LEU A 441 -1.30 9.83 24.51
CA LEU A 441 -0.72 9.16 25.68
C LEU A 441 -0.39 7.73 25.26
N LEU A 442 0.89 7.35 25.33
CA LEU A 442 1.36 6.01 24.96
C LEU A 442 1.27 5.03 26.13
N ASP A 443 0.90 5.54 27.31
CA ASP A 443 0.51 4.78 28.50
C ASP A 443 -0.65 5.45 29.24
N ASN A 444 -1.33 4.71 30.11
CA ASN A 444 -2.46 5.17 30.90
C ASN A 444 -2.07 5.50 32.35
N ASN A 445 -0.82 5.93 32.58
CA ASN A 445 -0.28 6.03 33.94
C ASN A 445 -0.74 7.30 34.69
N VAL A 446 -1.07 8.37 33.96
CA VAL A 446 -1.56 9.62 34.55
C VAL A 446 -3.06 9.55 34.80
N THR A 447 -3.46 9.46 36.07
CA THR A 447 -4.87 9.34 36.47
C THR A 447 -5.33 10.49 37.37
N THR A 448 -4.40 11.33 37.85
CA THR A 448 -4.73 12.46 38.72
C THR A 448 -4.88 13.75 37.93
N ALA A 449 -5.86 14.59 38.29
CA ALA A 449 -6.07 15.88 37.66
C ALA A 449 -4.84 16.81 37.80
N ALA A 450 -4.17 16.76 38.96
CA ALA A 450 -2.98 17.58 39.21
C ALA A 450 -1.79 17.23 38.30
N ASP A 451 -1.58 15.94 38.00
CA ASP A 451 -0.52 15.52 37.07
C ASP A 451 -0.90 15.83 35.61
N MET A 452 -2.19 15.73 35.25
CA MET A 452 -2.70 16.16 33.94
C MET A 452 -2.51 17.67 33.70
N ASP A 453 -2.70 18.50 34.73
CA ASP A 453 -2.46 19.94 34.63
C ASP A 453 -0.97 20.26 34.40
N LYS A 454 -0.07 19.57 35.12
CA LYS A 454 1.38 19.71 34.94
C LYS A 454 1.82 19.27 33.55
N LEU A 455 1.30 18.14 33.05
CA LEU A 455 1.58 17.64 31.70
C LEU A 455 1.06 18.61 30.64
N THR A 456 -0.15 19.16 30.83
CA THR A 456 -0.73 20.15 29.92
C THR A 456 0.12 21.42 29.86
N ASN A 457 0.60 21.92 31.00
CA ASN A 457 1.48 23.10 31.06
C ASN A 457 2.85 22.85 30.42
N TYR A 458 3.38 21.64 30.57
CA TYR A 458 4.59 21.21 29.88
C TYR A 458 4.43 21.20 28.35
N ILE A 459 3.34 20.63 27.84
CA ILE A 459 3.02 20.62 26.40
C ILE A 459 2.88 22.04 25.85
N LYS A 460 2.22 22.94 26.58
CA LYS A 460 2.11 24.36 26.21
C LYS A 460 3.48 25.05 26.15
N SER A 461 4.40 24.69 27.04
CA SER A 461 5.77 25.22 27.04
C SER A 461 6.57 24.75 25.82
N ILE A 462 6.39 23.50 25.40
CA ILE A 462 6.94 22.97 24.15
C ILE A 462 6.36 23.73 22.95
N GLU A 463 5.04 23.96 22.91
CA GLU A 463 4.39 24.71 21.83
C GLU A 463 4.97 26.14 21.69
N LEU A 464 5.24 26.82 22.80
CA LEU A 464 5.87 28.15 22.81
C LEU A 464 7.31 28.13 22.28
N VAL A 465 8.09 27.09 22.62
CA VAL A 465 9.45 26.93 22.08
C VAL A 465 9.41 26.72 20.58
N LEU A 466 8.51 25.87 20.10
CA LEU A 466 8.34 25.63 18.67
C LEU A 466 7.88 26.88 17.94
N ASP A 467 6.97 27.66 18.54
CA ASP A 467 6.51 28.93 17.99
C ASP A 467 7.66 29.93 17.76
N ALA A 468 8.62 29.96 18.68
CA ALA A 468 9.78 30.84 18.62
C ALA A 468 10.86 30.33 17.66
N ALA A 469 11.08 29.02 17.62
CA ALA A 469 12.16 28.40 16.82
C ALA A 469 11.79 28.23 15.34
N VAL A 470 10.50 28.02 15.03
CA VAL A 470 10.05 27.85 13.64
C VAL A 470 10.07 29.22 12.92
N PRO A 471 10.78 29.36 11.79
CA PRO A 471 10.82 30.61 11.04
C PRO A 471 9.43 31.02 10.56
N LYS A 472 9.04 32.27 10.82
CA LYS A 472 7.76 32.85 10.39
C LYS A 472 7.77 33.30 8.92
N THR A 473 8.95 33.33 8.29
CA THR A 473 9.20 33.75 6.90
C THR A 473 10.30 32.88 6.29
N VAL A 474 10.19 32.48 5.02
CA VAL A 474 11.14 31.58 4.34
C VAL A 474 11.49 32.13 2.95
N PRO A 475 12.67 31.83 2.36
CA PRO A 475 13.01 32.24 1.01
C PRO A 475 11.95 31.80 -0.03
N PRO A 476 11.72 32.57 -1.12
CA PRO A 476 10.62 32.38 -2.10
C PRO A 476 10.56 31.02 -2.79
N ASN A 477 11.65 30.25 -2.68
CA ASN A 477 11.93 29.00 -3.35
C ASN A 477 11.61 27.76 -2.49
N VAL A 478 11.10 27.92 -1.27
CA VAL A 478 10.67 26.81 -0.40
C VAL A 478 9.14 26.69 -0.42
N VAL A 479 8.63 25.56 -0.90
CA VAL A 479 7.20 25.22 -0.90
C VAL A 479 6.96 24.04 0.02
N GLY A 480 6.05 24.18 0.98
CA GLY A 480 5.44 23.07 1.72
C GLY A 480 5.54 23.19 3.24
N GLY A 481 4.49 22.74 3.93
CA GLY A 481 4.43 22.50 5.38
C GLY A 481 4.44 21.00 5.70
N GLY A 482 4.55 20.65 6.97
CA GLY A 482 4.71 19.26 7.40
C GLY A 482 4.32 19.01 8.85
N LYS A 483 4.52 17.78 9.30
CA LYS A 483 4.24 17.34 10.67
C LYS A 483 5.53 17.21 11.45
N LEU A 484 5.64 17.95 12.55
CA LEU A 484 6.68 17.77 13.56
C LEU A 484 6.14 16.87 14.66
N LEU A 485 6.76 15.72 14.88
CA LEU A 485 6.41 14.79 15.93
C LEU A 485 7.45 14.87 17.05
N ILE A 486 6.98 15.08 18.28
CA ILE A 486 7.80 15.01 19.49
C ILE A 486 7.30 13.85 20.34
N GLU A 487 8.11 12.82 20.52
CA GLU A 487 7.86 11.78 21.51
C GLU A 487 8.66 12.10 22.76
N ALA A 488 8.02 12.11 23.93
CA ALA A 488 8.66 12.40 25.21
C ALA A 488 8.33 11.32 26.24
N ASP A 489 9.29 11.04 27.10
CA ASP A 489 9.22 10.13 28.24
C ASP A 489 9.62 10.94 29.50
N VAL A 490 8.65 11.23 30.36
CA VAL A 490 8.80 12.16 31.49
C VAL A 490 8.19 11.59 32.78
N GLY A 491 8.61 12.11 33.93
CA GLY A 491 8.11 11.67 35.24
C GLY A 491 8.78 10.42 35.79
N GLY A 492 8.36 10.02 37.00
CA GLY A 492 8.94 8.87 37.72
C GLY A 492 10.19 9.19 38.56
N PRO A 493 10.64 8.24 39.39
CA PRO A 493 11.71 8.44 40.38
C PRO A 493 13.12 8.59 39.78
N ASP A 494 13.35 8.15 38.54
CA ASP A 494 14.64 8.25 37.83
C ASP A 494 14.84 9.62 37.15
N ARG A 495 14.47 10.68 37.87
CA ARG A 495 14.19 12.02 37.33
C ARG A 495 15.39 12.69 36.62
N ASP A 496 16.61 12.27 36.96
CA ASP A 496 17.88 12.85 36.52
C ASP A 496 18.95 11.78 36.22
N ASP A 497 18.67 10.84 35.32
CA ASP A 497 19.76 10.03 34.76
C ASP A 497 20.60 10.92 33.82
N LEU A 498 21.59 11.60 34.40
CA LEU A 498 22.43 12.65 33.78
C LEU A 498 23.32 12.14 32.63
N LEU A 499 23.29 10.84 32.30
CA LEU A 499 24.28 10.24 31.40
C LEU A 499 23.75 9.26 30.34
N GLY A 500 22.44 9.01 30.20
CA GLY A 500 22.04 8.05 29.16
C GLY A 500 20.56 7.81 28.94
N ARG A 501 19.96 8.62 28.06
CA ARG A 501 18.96 8.27 27.04
C ARG A 501 18.30 9.57 26.55
N GLU A 502 18.09 9.69 25.25
CA GLU A 502 17.25 10.75 24.67
C GLU A 502 15.83 10.61 25.26
N TRP A 503 15.52 11.40 26.29
CA TRP A 503 14.21 11.38 26.95
C TRP A 503 13.10 11.95 26.06
N PHE A 504 13.49 12.56 24.94
CA PHE A 504 12.59 12.94 23.87
C PHE A 504 13.26 12.78 22.51
N LYS A 505 12.44 12.56 21.49
CA LYS A 505 12.84 12.50 20.09
C LYS A 505 11.99 13.46 19.28
N VAL A 506 12.64 14.22 18.40
CA VAL A 506 11.98 15.11 17.45
C VAL A 506 12.16 14.56 16.05
N SER A 507 11.08 14.47 15.28
CA SER A 507 11.11 14.05 13.87
C SER A 507 10.18 14.91 13.03
N PHE A 508 10.51 15.12 11.76
CA PHE A 508 9.72 15.93 10.85
C PHE A 508 9.39 15.16 9.57
N SER A 509 8.16 15.31 9.07
CA SER A 509 7.67 14.66 7.85
C SER A 509 6.97 15.67 6.93
N PRO A 510 7.35 15.76 5.64
CA PRO A 510 8.42 15.02 4.96
C PRO A 510 9.83 15.47 5.45
N PRO A 511 10.85 14.60 5.41
CA PRO A 511 12.17 14.86 6.01
C PRO A 511 12.99 15.98 5.31
N SER A 512 12.44 16.64 4.29
CA SER A 512 13.15 17.48 3.34
C SER A 512 12.82 18.98 3.42
N LEU A 513 12.47 19.52 4.59
CA LEU A 513 12.45 20.98 4.76
C LEU A 513 13.82 21.47 5.27
N ASP A 514 14.69 21.88 4.36
CA ASP A 514 15.97 22.54 4.69
C ASP A 514 15.79 23.84 5.50
N ALA A 515 14.56 24.35 5.60
CA ALA A 515 14.21 25.60 6.28
C ALA A 515 13.94 25.46 7.79
N LEU A 516 13.77 24.26 8.34
CA LEU A 516 13.49 24.09 9.78
C LEU A 516 14.80 23.97 10.57
N PRO A 517 15.04 24.84 11.57
CA PRO A 517 16.25 24.79 12.39
C PRO A 517 16.13 23.67 13.43
N MET A 518 16.19 22.42 12.97
CA MET A 518 15.97 21.22 13.80
C MET A 518 16.89 21.17 15.02
N ALA A 519 18.13 21.65 14.90
CA ALA A 519 19.06 21.77 16.01
C ALA A 519 18.60 22.78 17.07
N GLN A 520 18.03 23.93 16.66
CA GLN A 520 17.50 24.94 17.58
C GLN A 520 16.19 24.48 18.22
N ILE A 521 15.35 23.77 17.47
CA ILE A 521 14.14 23.12 17.99
C ILE A 521 14.51 22.10 19.06
N TYR A 522 15.49 21.24 18.77
CA TYR A 522 15.96 20.23 19.72
C TYR A 522 16.55 20.88 20.98
N ASP A 523 17.46 21.86 20.84
CA ASP A 523 18.04 22.59 21.97
C ASP A 523 16.97 23.32 22.80
N GLY A 524 16.03 24.01 22.14
CA GLY A 524 14.93 24.70 22.80
C GLY A 524 14.03 23.75 23.61
N VAL A 525 13.63 22.62 23.02
CA VAL A 525 12.77 21.63 23.69
C VAL A 525 13.53 20.95 24.84
N SER A 526 14.83 20.70 24.66
CA SER A 526 15.67 20.11 25.72
C SER A 526 15.76 20.96 26.99
N ARG A 527 15.58 22.29 26.86
CA ARG A 527 15.62 23.26 27.96
C ARG A 527 14.27 23.48 28.65
N VAL A 528 13.18 22.92 28.11
CA VAL A 528 11.87 23.00 28.78
C VAL A 528 11.93 22.14 30.04
N PRO A 529 11.69 22.71 31.25
CA PRO A 529 11.74 21.94 32.48
C PRO A 529 10.75 20.77 32.45
N LYS A 530 11.24 19.55 32.69
CA LYS A 530 10.41 18.34 32.71
C LYS A 530 9.30 18.48 33.77
N PRO A 531 8.08 18.01 33.49
CA PRO A 531 6.97 18.14 34.44
C PRO A 531 7.21 17.26 35.66
N ASP A 532 6.84 17.77 36.84
CA ASP A 532 6.91 17.04 38.11
C ASP A 532 5.71 16.12 38.29
N ILE A 533 5.60 15.09 37.45
CA ILE A 533 4.55 14.08 37.55
C ILE A 533 5.08 12.81 38.22
N VAL A 534 4.27 12.26 39.13
CA VAL A 534 4.61 11.08 39.92
C VAL A 534 4.80 9.82 39.06
N PRO A 535 3.86 9.48 38.14
CA PRO A 535 4.08 8.36 37.23
C PRO A 535 5.07 8.73 36.12
N ARG A 536 5.85 7.74 35.66
CA ARG A 536 6.55 7.83 34.38
C ARG A 536 5.51 7.71 33.26
N THR A 537 5.55 8.64 32.31
CA THR A 537 4.57 8.78 31.24
C THR A 537 5.27 9.06 29.93
N LYS A 538 4.97 8.20 28.96
CA LYS A 538 5.37 8.35 27.57
C LYS A 538 4.20 8.89 26.76
N PHE A 539 4.45 9.91 25.96
CA PHE A 539 3.44 10.51 25.09
C PHE A 539 4.05 11.04 23.80
N SER A 540 3.20 11.22 22.80
CA SER A 540 3.56 11.77 21.50
C SER A 540 2.74 13.02 21.20
N LEU A 541 3.41 14.06 20.72
CA LEU A 541 2.84 15.33 20.32
C LEU A 541 3.03 15.50 18.81
N ALA A 542 1.93 15.63 18.08
CA ALA A 542 1.97 15.95 16.66
C ALA A 542 1.67 17.44 16.46
N PHE A 543 2.64 18.19 15.96
CA PHE A 543 2.48 19.60 15.59
C PHE A 543 2.35 19.74 14.08
N ASN A 544 1.37 20.53 13.67
CA ASN A 544 1.22 20.97 12.29
C ASN A 544 2.03 22.27 12.13
N ILE A 545 3.00 22.28 11.21
CA ILE A 545 3.78 23.48 10.88
C ILE A 545 3.36 23.97 9.49
N TRP A 546 2.78 25.17 9.45
CA TRP A 546 2.25 25.80 8.23
C TRP A 546 2.46 27.32 8.25
N GLY A 547 2.39 27.99 7.09
CA GLY A 547 2.33 29.46 7.03
C GLY A 547 3.63 30.15 6.62
N PHE A 548 4.28 29.71 5.54
CA PHE A 548 5.41 30.43 4.95
C PHE A 548 4.89 31.58 4.07
N ASN A 549 5.00 32.82 4.56
CA ASN A 549 4.73 34.00 3.76
C ASN A 549 5.98 34.38 2.95
N GLY A 550 6.01 33.97 1.67
CA GLY A 550 6.83 34.56 0.62
C GLY A 550 5.91 35.24 -0.41
N LEU A 551 6.33 36.36 -0.98
CA LEU A 551 5.57 37.03 -2.04
C LEU A 551 5.30 36.06 -3.20
N TRP A 552 4.02 35.93 -3.56
CA TRP A 552 3.49 35.10 -4.63
C TRP A 552 4.01 35.48 -6.02
#